data_AF-A0A975FKA0-F1
#
_entry.id   AF-A0A975FKA0-F1
#
_cell.length_a   1.000
_cell.length_b   1.000
_cell.length_c   1.000
_cell.angle_alpha   90.00
_cell.angle_beta   90.00
_cell.angle_gamma   90.00
#
_symmetry.space_group_name_H-M   'P 1'
#
loop_
_entity.id
_entity.type
_entity.pdbx_description
1 polymer ?
#
loop_
_entity_poly.entity_id
_entity_poly.type
_entity_poly.pdbx_seq_one_letter_code
_entity_poly.pdbx_strand_id
1 'polypeptide(L)'
;MVLKHRNAPRFALVAGVVGILVLSGCAESPGAVPKTRDLEPTSLSAGAEFLYECLAEFGWGDAVKLEWDGVEASSETIPDAQYEHFDADRSACMKRLDDRTAAMSPREVAEVYRHELETRECLIKQGYASSTPPSEQEFIDSYFSSPWMAYDDSGIDLARMPQDEWKQLNIACPQPSWALGGD
;
A
#
# COMPACT_ATOMS: atom_id res chain seq x y z
N MET A 1 -38.02 -23.46 49.60
CA MET A 1 -39.49 -23.51 49.78
C MET A 1 -39.87 -22.51 50.87
N VAL A 2 -40.19 -21.30 50.41
CA VAL A 2 -41.15 -20.28 50.91
C VAL A 2 -41.60 -20.29 52.39
N LEU A 3 -41.29 -19.17 53.09
CA LEU A 3 -42.11 -18.29 53.96
C LEU A 3 -41.48 -17.96 55.32
N LYS A 4 -41.12 -16.69 55.53
CA LYS A 4 -41.39 -16.05 56.83
C LYS A 4 -41.51 -14.51 56.79
N HIS A 5 -42.75 -14.09 56.99
CA HIS A 5 -43.30 -12.89 57.63
C HIS A 5 -42.87 -11.45 57.24
N ARG A 6 -43.88 -10.79 56.65
CA ARG A 6 -44.32 -9.39 56.80
C ARG A 6 -43.83 -8.66 58.06
N ASN A 7 -43.52 -7.36 57.92
CA ASN A 7 -44.08 -6.25 58.71
C ASN A 7 -43.71 -4.88 58.08
N ALA A 8 -44.72 -4.11 57.66
CA ALA A 8 -44.70 -2.64 57.66
C ALA A 8 -45.15 -2.17 59.08
N PRO A 9 -45.18 -0.87 59.49
CA PRO A 9 -45.05 0.38 58.72
C PRO A 9 -44.22 1.48 59.43
N ARG A 10 -44.04 2.65 58.80
CA ARG A 10 -44.53 3.97 59.28
C ARG A 10 -43.87 5.13 58.55
N PHE A 11 -44.72 6.06 58.18
CA PHE A 11 -44.48 7.33 57.54
C PHE A 11 -43.55 8.23 58.38
N ALA A 12 -42.61 8.90 57.71
CA ALA A 12 -42.15 10.22 58.12
C ALA A 12 -41.88 11.03 56.85
N LEU A 13 -42.80 11.97 56.62
CA LEU A 13 -42.79 13.00 55.59
C LEU A 13 -41.77 14.06 56.04
N VAL A 14 -40.71 14.31 55.27
CA VAL A 14 -39.91 15.54 55.41
C VAL A 14 -39.80 16.16 54.02
N ALA A 15 -40.33 17.39 53.96
CA ALA A 15 -40.44 18.23 52.79
C ALA A 15 -39.10 18.88 52.42
N GLY A 16 -38.98 19.22 51.14
CA GLY A 16 -38.09 20.29 50.66
C GLY A 16 -36.81 19.78 50.00
N VAL A 17 -36.73 19.89 48.68
CA VAL A 17 -36.10 21.03 47.98
C VAL A 17 -36.36 20.84 46.49
N VAL A 18 -36.88 21.89 45.86
CA VAL A 18 -37.06 22.01 44.41
C VAL A 18 -35.67 22.04 43.78
N GLY A 19 -35.34 21.01 43.00
CA GLY A 19 -34.13 20.93 42.18
C GLY A 19 -34.51 20.68 40.74
N ILE A 20 -34.58 21.74 39.95
CA ILE A 20 -34.68 21.71 38.50
C ILE A 20 -33.41 21.01 37.98
N LEU A 21 -33.55 19.85 37.35
CA LEU A 21 -32.48 19.23 36.57
C LEU A 21 -32.94 19.09 35.13
N VAL A 22 -32.16 19.76 34.30
CA VAL A 22 -32.33 20.09 32.90
C VAL A 22 -32.23 18.84 32.04
N LEU A 23 -33.06 18.80 30.99
CA LEU A 23 -32.99 17.86 29.87
C LEU A 23 -31.58 17.82 29.25
N SER A 24 -30.98 16.64 29.21
CA SER A 24 -29.94 16.33 28.23
C SER A 24 -30.26 14.95 27.65
N GLY A 25 -31.05 14.95 26.59
CA GLY A 25 -31.16 13.80 25.71
C GLY A 25 -29.78 13.52 25.12
N CYS A 26 -29.37 12.25 25.15
CA CYS A 26 -28.28 11.78 24.32
C CYS A 26 -28.75 11.90 22.87
N ALA A 27 -28.40 13.00 22.23
CA ALA A 27 -28.30 13.03 20.78
C ALA A 27 -27.27 11.97 20.41
N GLU A 28 -27.73 10.85 19.89
CA GLU A 28 -26.91 9.88 19.18
C GLU A 28 -26.41 10.61 17.94
N SER A 29 -25.26 11.26 18.10
CA SER A 29 -24.51 11.81 16.99
C SER A 29 -24.27 10.63 16.04
N PRO A 30 -24.58 10.72 14.74
CA PRO A 30 -24.11 9.75 13.78
C PRO A 30 -22.61 9.70 14.02
N GLY A 31 -22.13 8.53 14.47
CA GLY A 31 -20.73 8.31 14.75
C GLY A 31 -19.96 8.89 13.58
N ALA A 32 -19.05 9.81 13.88
CA ALA A 32 -18.12 10.32 12.90
C ALA A 32 -17.62 9.10 12.14
N VAL A 33 -17.93 9.04 10.84
CA VAL A 33 -17.30 8.08 9.93
C VAL A 33 -15.83 8.17 10.28
N PRO A 34 -15.18 7.06 10.71
CA PRO A 34 -13.75 7.08 10.94
C PRO A 34 -13.17 7.73 9.70
N LYS A 35 -12.51 8.88 9.87
CA LYS A 35 -11.75 9.45 8.77
C LYS A 35 -10.88 8.29 8.32
N THR A 36 -11.16 7.77 7.13
CA THR A 36 -10.19 6.98 6.37
C THR A 36 -8.91 7.75 6.57
N ARG A 37 -7.95 7.13 7.27
CA ARG A 37 -6.62 7.71 7.33
C ARG A 37 -6.30 7.98 5.87
N ASP A 38 -6.03 9.23 5.55
CA ASP A 38 -5.31 9.59 4.34
C ASP A 38 -3.96 8.88 4.51
N LEU A 39 -3.94 7.58 4.19
CA LEU A 39 -2.74 6.80 4.08
C LEU A 39 -2.17 7.30 2.76
N GLU A 40 -1.25 8.26 2.87
CA GLU A 40 -0.21 8.40 1.87
C GLU A 40 0.23 6.97 1.48
N PRO A 41 0.27 6.62 0.19
CA PRO A 41 0.75 5.31 -0.24
C PRO A 41 2.07 5.04 0.48
N THR A 42 2.10 3.99 1.30
CA THR A 42 3.29 3.65 2.09
C THR A 42 4.45 3.22 1.18
N SER A 43 4.14 2.87 -0.07
CA SER A 43 5.11 2.60 -1.13
C SER A 43 4.83 3.42 -2.38
N LEU A 44 5.87 3.69 -3.17
CA LEU A 44 5.71 4.16 -4.55
C LEU A 44 5.41 2.99 -5.51
N SER A 45 5.49 1.74 -5.03
CA SER A 45 5.28 0.52 -5.79
C SER A 45 4.00 -0.21 -5.38
N ALA A 46 3.00 -0.22 -6.26
CA ALA A 46 1.82 -1.09 -6.18
C ALA A 46 2.20 -2.59 -6.13
N GLY A 47 3.36 -2.96 -6.68
CA GLY A 47 3.90 -4.32 -6.61
C GLY A 47 4.41 -4.64 -5.21
N ALA A 48 5.09 -3.69 -4.58
CA ALA A 48 5.52 -3.80 -3.19
C ALA A 48 4.31 -3.89 -2.24
N GLU A 49 3.27 -3.08 -2.47
CA GLU A 49 2.00 -3.16 -1.73
C GLU A 49 1.35 -4.54 -1.88
N PHE A 50 1.24 -5.04 -3.12
CA PHE A 50 0.71 -6.37 -3.38
C PHE A 50 1.52 -7.48 -2.70
N LEU A 51 2.85 -7.40 -2.78
CA LEU A 51 3.76 -8.36 -2.15
C LEU A 51 3.61 -8.34 -0.63
N TYR A 52 3.53 -7.14 -0.03
CA TYR A 52 3.32 -6.97 1.41
C TYR A 52 1.99 -7.59 1.86
N GLU A 53 0.89 -7.29 1.16
CA GLU A 53 -0.42 -7.85 1.46
C GLU A 53 -0.44 -9.37 1.34
N CYS A 54 0.14 -9.92 0.27
CA CYS A 54 0.24 -11.36 0.09
C CYS A 54 1.07 -12.04 1.19
N LEU A 55 2.21 -11.46 1.58
CA LEU A 55 3.03 -11.97 2.68
C LEU A 55 2.27 -11.90 4.02
N ALA A 56 1.45 -10.86 4.22
CA ALA A 56 0.59 -10.77 5.39
C ALA A 56 -0.48 -11.89 5.43
N GLU A 57 -1.01 -12.35 4.28
CA GLU A 57 -1.92 -13.51 4.21
C GLU A 57 -1.25 -14.81 4.71
N PHE A 58 0.05 -14.96 4.47
CA PHE A 58 0.85 -16.09 4.96
C PHE A 58 1.27 -15.93 6.44
N GLY A 59 0.97 -14.79 7.07
CA GLY A 59 1.30 -14.51 8.48
C GLY A 59 2.61 -13.77 8.69
N TRP A 60 3.26 -13.27 7.63
CA TRP A 60 4.53 -12.54 7.71
C TRP A 60 4.38 -11.03 7.95
N GLY A 61 3.16 -10.52 8.15
CA GLY A 61 2.88 -9.07 8.17
C GLY A 61 3.64 -8.28 9.25
N ASP A 62 3.94 -8.90 10.41
CA ASP A 62 4.76 -8.29 11.47
C ASP A 62 6.28 -8.50 11.25
N ALA A 63 6.65 -9.41 10.34
CA ALA A 63 8.03 -9.78 10.04
C ALA A 63 8.62 -9.02 8.84
N VAL A 64 7.77 -8.37 8.04
CA VAL A 64 8.17 -7.56 6.89
C VAL A 64 7.70 -6.12 7.05
N LYS A 65 8.41 -5.20 6.40
CA LYS A 65 8.04 -3.79 6.35
C LYS A 65 7.84 -3.38 4.91
N LEU A 66 6.77 -2.63 4.66
CA LEU A 66 6.59 -1.97 3.37
C LEU A 66 7.42 -0.69 3.37
N GLU A 67 8.35 -0.61 2.43
CA GLU A 67 9.22 0.53 2.18
C GLU A 67 8.82 1.21 0.87
N TRP A 68 9.44 2.37 0.62
CA TRP A 68 9.11 3.22 -0.52
C TRP A 68 9.37 2.55 -1.89
N ASP A 69 10.33 1.63 -1.98
CA ASP A 69 10.79 0.93 -3.18
C ASP A 69 10.56 -0.59 -3.15
N GLY A 70 9.99 -1.14 -2.07
CA GLY A 70 9.90 -2.58 -1.92
C GLY A 70 9.39 -3.05 -0.57
N VAL A 71 9.56 -4.35 -0.33
CA VAL A 71 9.30 -4.99 0.96
C VAL A 71 10.63 -5.36 1.60
N GLU A 72 10.91 -4.81 2.78
CA GLU A 72 12.09 -5.13 3.58
C GLU A 72 11.81 -6.34 4.48
N ALA A 73 12.75 -7.28 4.45
CA ALA A 73 12.81 -8.47 5.30
C ALA A 73 14.24 -8.63 5.83
N SER A 74 14.40 -9.00 7.11
CA SER A 74 15.73 -9.12 7.73
C SER A 74 15.82 -10.37 8.59
N SER A 75 17.05 -10.81 8.91
CA SER A 75 17.27 -11.94 9.83
C SER A 75 16.89 -11.61 11.28
N GLU A 76 16.68 -10.34 11.62
CA GLU A 76 16.15 -9.94 12.94
C GLU A 76 14.66 -10.27 13.07
N THR A 77 13.91 -10.19 11.97
CA THR A 77 12.46 -10.43 11.93
C THR A 77 12.10 -11.83 11.43
N ILE A 78 12.97 -12.43 10.61
CA ILE A 78 12.80 -13.76 10.04
C ILE A 78 13.95 -14.64 10.51
N PRO A 79 13.74 -15.50 11.52
CA PRO A 79 14.79 -16.38 12.01
C PRO A 79 15.28 -17.35 10.92
N ASP A 80 16.58 -17.68 10.93
CA ASP A 80 17.19 -18.62 9.96
C ASP A 80 16.40 -19.93 9.80
N ALA A 81 15.87 -20.47 10.90
CA ALA A 81 15.08 -21.69 10.92
C ALA A 81 13.75 -21.59 10.15
N GLN A 82 13.27 -20.39 9.87
CA GLN A 82 12.04 -20.11 9.12
C GLN A 82 12.30 -19.53 7.73
N TYR A 83 13.55 -19.25 7.37
CA TYR A 83 13.90 -18.57 6.13
C TYR A 83 13.45 -19.34 4.88
N GLU A 84 13.57 -20.68 4.88
CA GLU A 84 13.11 -21.51 3.75
C GLU A 84 11.58 -21.41 3.55
N HIS A 85 10.81 -21.33 4.64
CA HIS A 85 9.36 -21.15 4.57
C HIS A 85 9.00 -19.75 4.06
N PHE A 86 9.67 -18.72 4.57
CA PHE A 86 9.49 -17.36 4.10
C PHE A 86 9.81 -17.21 2.61
N ASP A 87 10.93 -17.79 2.15
CA ASP A 87 11.34 -17.72 0.74
C ASP A 87 10.34 -18.43 -0.19
N ALA A 88 9.80 -19.57 0.25
CA ALA A 88 8.74 -20.27 -0.49
C ALA A 88 7.45 -19.45 -0.60
N ASP A 89 7.00 -18.82 0.49
CA ASP A 89 5.80 -17.97 0.50
C ASP A 89 6.02 -16.69 -0.32
N ARG A 90 7.18 -16.05 -0.18
CA ARG A 90 7.58 -14.90 -0.99
C ARG A 90 7.59 -15.24 -2.48
N SER A 91 8.15 -16.39 -2.85
CA SER A 91 8.15 -16.87 -4.23
C SER A 91 6.74 -17.13 -4.75
N ALA A 92 5.84 -17.67 -3.91
CA ALA A 92 4.44 -17.85 -4.27
C ALA A 92 3.73 -16.50 -4.49
N CYS A 93 4.03 -15.48 -3.69
CA CYS A 93 3.51 -14.13 -3.85
C CYS A 93 4.02 -13.45 -5.12
N MET A 94 5.33 -13.52 -5.39
CA MET A 94 5.91 -13.00 -6.64
C MET A 94 5.27 -13.66 -7.86
N LYS A 95 5.08 -14.99 -7.84
CA LYS A 95 4.40 -15.67 -8.92
C LYS A 95 2.97 -15.16 -9.18
N ARG A 96 2.22 -14.82 -8.12
CA ARG A 96 0.87 -14.24 -8.28
C ARG A 96 0.93 -12.86 -8.95
N LEU A 97 1.98 -12.09 -8.65
CA LEU A 97 2.23 -10.79 -9.28
C LEU A 97 2.60 -10.97 -10.76
N ASP A 98 3.52 -11.88 -11.05
CA ASP A 98 3.93 -12.25 -12.41
C ASP A 98 2.75 -12.73 -13.26
N ASP A 99 1.90 -13.60 -12.70
CA ASP A 99 0.72 -14.12 -13.40
C ASP A 99 -0.27 -12.98 -13.73
N ARG A 100 -0.33 -11.93 -12.90
CA ARG A 100 -1.17 -10.75 -13.13
C ARG A 100 -0.60 -9.86 -14.23
N THR A 101 0.70 -9.60 -14.22
CA THR A 101 1.36 -8.75 -15.23
C THR A 101 1.46 -9.45 -16.58
N ALA A 102 1.73 -10.77 -16.60
CA ALA A 102 1.76 -11.58 -17.81
C ALA A 102 0.40 -11.70 -18.52
N ALA A 103 -0.70 -11.47 -17.79
CA ALA A 103 -2.06 -11.55 -18.33
C ALA A 103 -2.61 -10.20 -18.85
N MET A 104 -1.78 -9.16 -18.92
CA MET A 104 -2.21 -7.84 -19.39
C MET A 104 -2.69 -7.89 -20.84
N SER A 105 -3.85 -7.30 -21.09
CA SER A 105 -4.39 -7.09 -22.43
C SER A 105 -3.57 -6.04 -23.20
N PRO A 106 -3.62 -6.04 -24.55
CA PRO A 106 -2.94 -5.02 -25.35
C PRO A 106 -3.31 -3.59 -24.96
N ARG A 107 -4.55 -3.38 -24.49
CA ARG A 107 -4.99 -2.07 -23.99
C ARG A 107 -4.26 -1.69 -22.71
N GLU A 108 -4.11 -2.61 -21.77
CA GLU A 108 -3.37 -2.35 -20.53
C GLU A 108 -1.88 -2.09 -20.82
N VAL A 109 -1.30 -2.83 -21.77
CA VAL A 109 0.06 -2.60 -22.25
C VAL A 109 0.21 -1.21 -22.89
N ALA A 110 -0.76 -0.76 -23.69
CA ALA A 110 -0.75 0.60 -24.26
C ALA A 110 -0.81 1.69 -23.18
N GLU A 111 -1.54 1.45 -22.08
CA GLU A 111 -1.55 2.39 -20.94
C GLU A 111 -0.18 2.44 -20.25
N VAL A 112 0.53 1.30 -20.14
CA VAL A 112 1.92 1.28 -19.63
C VAL A 112 2.81 2.14 -20.51
N TYR A 113 2.73 1.97 -21.83
CA TYR A 113 3.51 2.76 -22.78
C TYR A 113 3.27 4.27 -22.61
N ARG A 114 2.01 4.69 -22.42
CA ARG A 114 1.72 6.11 -22.14
C ARG A 114 2.40 6.60 -20.87
N HIS A 115 2.38 5.81 -19.80
CA HIS A 115 3.06 6.16 -18.56
C HIS A 115 4.59 6.16 -18.70
N GLU A 116 5.17 5.29 -19.52
CA GLU A 116 6.59 5.35 -19.86
C GLU A 116 6.95 6.64 -20.60
N LEU A 117 6.10 7.10 -21.52
CA LEU A 117 6.30 8.39 -22.19
C LEU A 117 6.20 9.58 -21.22
N GLU A 118 5.25 9.56 -20.29
CA GLU A 118 5.12 10.59 -19.24
C GLU A 118 6.38 10.63 -18.35
N THR A 119 6.87 9.45 -17.96
CA THR A 119 8.08 9.27 -17.16
C THR A 119 9.30 9.81 -17.91
N ARG A 120 9.46 9.44 -19.18
CA ARG A 120 10.53 9.95 -20.05
C ARG A 120 10.54 11.47 -20.12
N GLU A 121 9.38 12.09 -20.36
CA GLU A 121 9.28 13.55 -20.42
C GLU A 121 9.62 14.21 -19.07
N CYS A 122 9.33 13.55 -17.95
CA CYS A 122 9.77 13.99 -16.63
C CYS A 122 11.30 13.91 -16.50
N LEU A 123 11.90 12.77 -16.86
CA LEU A 123 13.35 12.54 -16.78
C LEU A 123 14.13 13.56 -17.63
N ILE A 124 13.65 13.87 -18.84
CA ILE A 124 14.25 14.91 -19.69
C ILE A 124 14.21 16.28 -19.00
N LYS A 125 13.12 16.63 -18.33
CA LYS A 125 13.02 17.90 -17.56
C LYS A 125 13.95 17.93 -16.35
N GLN A 126 14.26 16.78 -15.76
CA GLN A 126 15.27 16.64 -14.70
C GLN A 126 16.71 16.69 -15.25
N GLY A 127 16.90 16.74 -16.57
CA GLY A 127 18.20 16.86 -17.22
C GLY A 127 18.82 15.54 -17.65
N TYR A 128 18.08 14.43 -17.57
CA TYR A 128 18.54 13.13 -18.07
C TYR A 128 18.39 13.04 -19.59
N ALA A 129 19.21 12.20 -20.20
CA ALA A 129 19.07 11.87 -21.61
C ALA A 129 17.88 10.93 -21.80
N SER A 130 17.39 10.82 -23.03
CA SER A 130 16.57 9.68 -23.47
C SER A 130 16.57 9.65 -24.99
N SER A 131 16.62 8.46 -25.55
CA SER A 131 16.50 8.24 -26.97
C SER A 131 15.06 8.43 -27.46
N THR A 132 14.84 8.18 -28.75
CA THR A 132 13.47 8.14 -29.31
C THR A 132 12.85 6.81 -28.91
N PRO A 133 11.68 6.81 -28.25
CA PRO A 133 11.01 5.56 -27.86
C PRO A 133 10.54 4.78 -29.10
N PRO A 134 10.33 3.45 -28.99
CA PRO A 134 9.68 2.67 -30.04
C PRO A 134 8.26 3.19 -30.29
N SER A 135 7.62 2.80 -31.40
CA SER A 135 6.19 3.07 -31.57
C SER A 135 5.34 2.28 -30.57
N GLU A 136 4.10 2.72 -30.32
CA GLU A 136 3.17 2.02 -29.41
C GLU A 136 2.96 0.56 -29.82
N GLN A 137 2.82 0.29 -31.12
CA GLN A 137 2.64 -1.08 -31.61
C GLN A 137 3.90 -1.92 -31.39
N GLU A 138 5.09 -1.38 -31.64
CA GLU A 138 6.35 -2.09 -31.37
C GLU A 138 6.52 -2.37 -29.87
N PHE A 139 6.13 -1.44 -29.01
CA PHE A 139 6.12 -1.66 -27.56
C PHE A 139 5.15 -2.78 -27.16
N ILE A 140 3.91 -2.77 -27.67
CA ILE A 140 2.92 -3.81 -27.39
C ILE A 140 3.44 -5.19 -27.84
N ASP A 141 4.03 -5.25 -29.03
CA ASP A 141 4.54 -6.48 -29.61
C ASP A 141 5.75 -7.03 -28.83
N SER A 142 6.58 -6.17 -28.24
CA SER A 142 7.79 -6.56 -27.51
C SER A 142 7.61 -6.67 -26.00
N TYR A 143 6.49 -6.19 -25.43
CA TYR A 143 6.31 -5.97 -24.00
C TYR A 143 6.68 -7.16 -23.11
N PHE A 144 6.21 -8.37 -23.46
CA PHE A 144 6.46 -9.58 -22.65
C PHE A 144 7.84 -10.23 -22.88
N SER A 145 8.68 -9.63 -23.73
CA SER A 145 9.99 -10.20 -24.10
C SER A 145 11.14 -9.25 -23.82
N SER A 146 10.98 -7.97 -24.16
CA SER A 146 11.97 -6.91 -23.97
C SER A 146 11.21 -5.58 -24.06
N PRO A 147 10.50 -5.17 -23.00
CA PRO A 147 9.83 -3.87 -22.98
C PRO A 147 10.89 -2.77 -22.97
N TRP A 148 10.58 -1.65 -23.61
CA TRP A 148 11.37 -0.43 -23.44
C TRP A 148 10.98 0.23 -22.13
N MET A 149 11.94 0.70 -21.33
CA MET A 149 11.67 1.40 -20.06
C MET A 149 12.38 2.75 -20.07
N ALA A 150 11.68 3.81 -19.67
CA ALA A 150 12.20 5.17 -19.72
C ALA A 150 13.43 5.36 -18.84
N TYR A 151 13.45 4.73 -17.66
CA TYR A 151 14.59 4.79 -16.75
C TYR A 151 15.83 4.07 -17.28
N ASP A 152 15.68 2.89 -17.89
CA ASP A 152 16.81 2.16 -18.50
C ASP A 152 17.42 2.92 -19.68
N ASP A 153 16.59 3.61 -20.46
CA ASP A 153 17.02 4.43 -21.59
C ASP A 153 17.61 5.79 -21.19
N SER A 154 17.42 6.20 -19.92
CA SER A 154 17.72 7.57 -19.49
C SER A 154 19.21 7.90 -19.35
N GLY A 155 20.07 6.88 -19.39
CA GLY A 155 21.50 7.01 -19.16
C GLY A 155 21.88 7.30 -17.71
N ILE A 156 20.95 7.10 -16.75
CA ILE A 156 21.21 7.19 -15.32
C ILE A 156 22.26 6.14 -14.91
N ASP A 157 23.30 6.59 -14.21
CA ASP A 157 24.31 5.72 -13.60
C ASP A 157 23.94 5.44 -12.14
N LEU A 158 23.09 4.41 -11.93
CA LEU A 158 22.61 4.03 -10.59
C LEU A 158 23.75 3.68 -9.62
N ALA A 159 24.91 3.25 -10.12
CA ALA A 159 26.06 2.94 -9.27
C ALA A 159 26.70 4.20 -8.67
N ARG A 160 26.43 5.37 -9.23
CA ARG A 160 26.94 6.67 -8.75
C ARG A 160 25.87 7.57 -8.14
N MET A 161 24.60 7.19 -8.24
CA MET A 161 23.49 7.94 -7.67
C MET A 161 23.31 7.57 -6.18
N PRO A 162 23.35 8.55 -5.27
CA PRO A 162 22.97 8.33 -3.87
C PRO A 162 21.52 7.83 -3.76
N GLN A 163 21.24 6.96 -2.78
CA GLN A 163 19.90 6.39 -2.57
C GLN A 163 18.81 7.45 -2.32
N ASP A 164 19.14 8.51 -1.56
CA ASP A 164 18.19 9.61 -1.35
C ASP A 164 17.88 10.37 -2.64
N GLU A 165 18.86 10.55 -3.52
CA GLU A 165 18.67 11.18 -4.83
C GLU A 165 17.80 10.30 -5.73
N TRP A 166 18.06 8.99 -5.74
CA TRP A 166 17.24 8.00 -6.46
C TRP A 166 15.78 8.02 -5.99
N LYS A 167 15.57 8.07 -4.67
CA LYS A 167 14.23 8.20 -4.08
C LYS A 167 13.54 9.49 -4.51
N GLN A 168 14.20 10.64 -4.40
CA GLN A 168 13.61 11.92 -4.81
C GLN A 168 13.29 11.96 -6.30
N LEU A 169 14.13 11.36 -7.14
CA LEU A 169 13.87 11.25 -8.56
C LEU A 169 12.62 10.42 -8.85
N ASN A 170 12.44 9.28 -8.17
CA ASN A 170 11.26 8.45 -8.37
C ASN A 170 9.98 9.05 -7.78
N ILE A 171 10.08 9.88 -6.74
CA ILE A 171 8.95 10.69 -6.28
C ILE A 171 8.57 11.72 -7.36
N ALA A 172 9.56 12.34 -8.01
CA ALA A 172 9.33 13.37 -9.03
C ALA A 172 8.88 12.78 -10.37
N CYS A 173 9.46 11.65 -10.77
CA CYS A 173 9.25 10.95 -12.04
C CYS A 173 8.91 9.47 -11.76
N PRO A 174 7.67 9.14 -11.38
CA PRO A 174 7.31 7.78 -10.98
C PRO A 174 7.54 6.75 -12.10
N GLN A 175 8.04 5.57 -11.75
CA GLN A 175 8.18 4.45 -12.69
C GLN A 175 6.82 3.76 -12.96
N PRO A 176 6.50 3.42 -14.21
CA PRO A 176 5.26 2.70 -14.53
C PRO A 176 5.20 1.29 -13.94
N SER A 177 6.31 0.56 -13.92
CA SER A 177 6.40 -0.76 -13.28
C SER A 177 6.00 -0.68 -11.81
N TRP A 178 6.50 0.32 -11.08
CA TRP A 178 6.13 0.56 -9.69
C TRP A 178 4.64 0.90 -9.56
N ALA A 179 4.08 1.74 -10.43
CA ALA A 179 2.66 2.08 -10.39
C ALA A 179 1.72 0.89 -10.72
N LEU A 180 2.20 -0.12 -11.46
CA LEU A 180 1.39 -1.23 -11.98
C LEU A 180 1.67 -2.57 -11.29
N GLY A 181 2.73 -2.63 -10.48
CA GLY A 181 3.19 -3.81 -9.78
C GLY A 181 4.07 -4.75 -10.60
N GLY A 182 4.85 -4.22 -11.52
CA GLY A 182 6.06 -4.89 -12.00
C GLY A 182 7.24 -4.57 -11.06
N ASP A 183 8.00 -5.59 -10.72
CA ASP A 183 9.27 -5.54 -9.99
C ASP A 183 10.40 -4.86 -10.78
#